data_AF-A0A9P6ZTG0-F1
#
_entry.id   AF-A0A9P6ZTG0-F1
#
_cell.length_a   1.000
_cell.length_b   1.000
_cell.length_c   1.000
_cell.angle_alpha   90.00
_cell.angle_beta   90.00
_cell.angle_gamma   90.00
#
_symmetry.space_group_name_H-M   'P 1'
#
loop_
_entity.id
_entity.type
_entity.pdbx_description
1 polymer ?
#
loop_
_entity_poly.entity_id
_entity_poly.type
_entity_poly.pdbx_seq_one_letter_code
_entity_poly.pdbx_strand_id
1 'polypeptide(L)'
;MVGAFHGHAHNRKCQLDWHPMYIPGTGHSKGEGCEHIFSASNALARGTWHASTFHWHQVIEQHFAFWNDDKYAALSNFLWNHYHEALKSVQTLTVELSAIKAELDITDDDFPRYILQEHAYLDSLKQPPTRDQICMRYVEALDELAERKTCWDSAHEFANNALMGIATGSLEQINEALAQARIRIDSSYAKLQHAEMLVVYVEHQLAVEGRWEIGGDEYNRFKMEACLGKYHTALDDLEHLIVMRLFELSKLSLSGTGELFIEIQFLSNIFCRVQAASTDRQGFAMAFRSYSECNQSL
;
A
#
# COMPACT_ATOMS: atom_id res chain seq x y z
N MET A 1 19.66 -4.08 -6.06
CA MET A 1 19.65 -2.63 -5.76
C MET A 1 18.71 -1.97 -6.72
N VAL A 2 17.68 -1.31 -6.21
CA VAL A 2 16.76 -0.48 -7.01
C VAL A 2 17.29 0.94 -7.01
N GLY A 3 17.13 1.71 -8.10
CA GLY A 3 17.51 3.13 -8.10
C GLY A 3 16.78 3.90 -6.99
N ALA A 4 17.42 4.91 -6.40
CA ALA A 4 16.90 5.65 -5.25
C ALA A 4 15.53 6.30 -5.53
N PHE A 5 15.27 6.67 -6.79
CA PHE A 5 13.97 7.16 -7.21
C PHE A 5 12.90 6.07 -7.14
N HIS A 6 13.12 4.93 -7.81
CA HIS A 6 12.15 3.82 -7.84
C HIS A 6 12.06 3.07 -6.53
N GLY A 7 13.09 3.10 -5.69
CA GLY A 7 13.13 2.38 -4.44
C GLY A 7 11.95 2.76 -3.54
N HIS A 8 11.56 4.04 -3.50
CA HIS A 8 10.40 4.52 -2.75
C HIS A 8 9.04 4.02 -3.28
N ALA A 9 8.98 3.52 -4.52
CA ALA A 9 7.78 2.90 -5.09
C ALA A 9 7.46 1.52 -4.54
N HIS A 10 8.45 0.87 -3.92
CA HIS A 10 8.27 -0.45 -3.35
C HIS A 10 7.70 -0.37 -1.94
N ASN A 11 7.09 -1.46 -1.48
CA ASN A 11 6.63 -1.55 -0.09
C ASN A 11 7.79 -1.29 0.90
N ARG A 12 7.44 -0.79 2.09
CA ARG A 12 8.42 -0.35 3.09
C ARG A 12 9.47 -1.41 3.42
N LYS A 13 9.08 -2.69 3.48
CA LYS A 13 10.02 -3.79 3.73
C LYS A 13 11.09 -3.90 2.64
N CYS A 14 10.67 -3.91 1.37
CA CYS A 14 11.58 -3.94 0.24
C CYS A 14 12.51 -2.72 0.23
N GLN A 15 12.01 -1.55 0.68
CA GLN A 15 12.87 -0.38 0.84
C GLN A 15 13.98 -0.63 1.85
N LEU A 16 13.66 -1.14 3.05
CA LEU A 16 14.68 -1.43 4.08
C LEU A 16 15.77 -2.37 3.58
N ASP A 17 15.40 -3.38 2.78
CA ASP A 17 16.34 -4.38 2.29
C ASP A 17 17.18 -3.89 1.09
N TRP A 18 16.60 -3.07 0.20
CA TRP A 18 17.16 -2.84 -1.14
C TRP A 18 17.31 -1.37 -1.56
N HIS A 19 16.79 -0.42 -0.78
CA HIS A 19 16.91 1.00 -1.09
C HIS A 19 18.36 1.48 -0.86
N PRO A 20 18.95 2.25 -1.79
CA PRO A 20 20.32 2.78 -1.69
C PRO A 20 20.68 3.46 -0.37
N MET A 21 19.71 4.11 0.27
CA MET A 21 19.87 4.77 1.58
C MET A 21 20.22 3.81 2.72
N TYR A 22 19.74 2.56 2.66
CA TYR A 22 19.95 1.56 3.71
C TYR A 22 21.05 0.56 3.37
N ILE A 23 21.61 0.60 2.15
CA ILE A 23 22.72 -0.26 1.73
C ILE A 23 24.04 0.45 2.00
N PRO A 24 24.88 -0.05 2.93
CA PRO A 24 26.18 0.52 3.20
C PRO A 24 27.06 0.54 1.95
N GLY A 25 27.76 1.65 1.71
CA GLY A 25 28.69 1.80 0.59
C GLY A 25 28.06 2.35 -0.71
N THR A 26 26.74 2.55 -0.77
CA THR A 26 26.10 3.14 -1.95
C THR A 26 26.43 4.62 -2.16
N GLY A 27 26.81 5.31 -1.08
CA GLY A 27 27.18 6.73 -1.11
C GLY A 27 26.03 7.62 -1.60
N HIS A 28 26.36 8.72 -2.29
CA HIS A 28 25.38 9.64 -2.88
C HIS A 28 24.91 9.20 -4.28
N SER A 29 25.16 7.93 -4.65
CA SER A 29 24.73 7.39 -5.94
C SER A 29 23.22 7.17 -5.97
N LYS A 30 22.59 7.59 -7.06
CA LYS A 30 21.17 7.34 -7.31
C LYS A 30 20.89 5.90 -7.75
N GLY A 31 21.91 5.11 -8.11
CA GLY A 31 21.72 3.74 -8.57
C GLY A 31 21.02 3.60 -9.94
N GLU A 32 20.87 4.69 -10.70
CA GLU A 32 20.15 4.75 -11.99
C GLU A 32 21.05 4.47 -13.21
N GLY A 33 22.30 4.03 -13.00
CA GLY A 33 23.28 3.84 -14.09
C GLY A 33 22.78 2.93 -15.21
N CYS A 34 22.12 1.82 -14.86
CA CYS A 34 21.54 0.90 -15.84
C CYS A 34 20.42 1.56 -16.66
N GLU A 35 19.57 2.38 -16.03
CA GLU A 35 18.48 3.08 -16.71
C GLU A 35 19.00 4.11 -17.70
N HIS A 36 20.08 4.83 -17.35
CA HIS A 36 20.73 5.74 -18.28
C HIS A 36 21.31 5.02 -19.51
N ILE A 37 21.87 3.83 -19.33
CA ILE A 37 22.37 3.00 -20.44
C ILE A 37 21.22 2.57 -21.35
N PHE A 38 20.12 2.04 -20.78
CA PHE A 38 18.95 1.64 -21.56
C PHE A 38 18.30 2.83 -22.28
N SER A 39 18.18 3.98 -21.61
CA SER A 39 17.66 5.20 -22.22
C SER A 39 18.52 5.67 -23.38
N ALA A 40 19.85 5.61 -23.25
CA ALA A 40 20.77 5.98 -24.34
C ALA A 40 20.62 5.03 -25.54
N SER A 41 20.42 3.73 -25.29
CA SER A 41 20.25 2.72 -26.34
C SER A 41 19.01 2.95 -27.22
N ASN A 42 17.99 3.66 -26.72
CA ASN A 42 16.81 4.03 -27.52
C ASN A 42 17.18 4.86 -28.78
N ALA A 43 18.30 5.58 -28.75
CA ALA A 43 18.79 6.31 -29.92
C ALA A 43 19.11 5.40 -31.11
N LEU A 44 19.43 4.12 -30.85
CA LEU A 44 19.77 3.14 -31.88
C LEU A 44 18.53 2.67 -32.67
N ALA A 45 17.35 2.68 -32.05
CA ALA A 45 16.15 2.01 -32.57
C ALA A 45 15.83 2.37 -34.04
N ARG A 46 15.93 3.66 -34.41
CA ARG A 46 15.65 4.11 -35.79
C ARG A 46 16.70 3.64 -36.80
N GLY A 47 17.97 3.65 -36.42
CA GLY A 47 19.07 3.26 -37.31
C GLY A 47 19.17 1.75 -37.51
N THR A 48 18.68 0.98 -36.55
CA THR A 48 18.80 -0.48 -36.56
C THR A 48 17.60 -1.20 -37.17
N TRP A 49 16.44 -0.55 -37.27
CA TRP A 49 15.19 -1.20 -37.73
C TRP A 49 15.30 -1.81 -39.14
N HIS A 50 16.01 -1.14 -40.06
CA HIS A 50 16.18 -1.61 -41.43
C HIS A 50 17.63 -2.02 -41.75
N ALA A 51 18.48 -2.12 -40.73
CA ALA A 51 19.87 -2.50 -40.90
C ALA A 51 20.01 -4.02 -41.14
N SER A 52 21.01 -4.42 -41.93
CA SER A 52 21.42 -5.82 -41.94
C SER A 52 22.04 -6.21 -40.60
N THR A 53 22.08 -7.50 -40.28
CA THR A 53 22.66 -8.01 -39.02
C THR A 53 24.07 -7.47 -38.76
N PHE A 54 24.90 -7.38 -39.81
CA PHE A 54 26.25 -6.82 -39.70
C PHE A 54 26.24 -5.35 -39.26
N HIS A 55 25.48 -4.49 -39.97
CA HIS A 55 25.39 -3.07 -39.63
C HIS A 55 24.72 -2.85 -38.28
N TRP A 56 23.79 -3.73 -37.89
CA TRP A 56 23.15 -3.67 -36.59
C TRP A 56 24.16 -3.83 -35.46
N HIS A 57 24.99 -4.88 -35.52
CA HIS A 57 26.04 -5.11 -34.53
C HIS A 57 27.06 -3.98 -34.52
N GLN A 58 27.49 -3.52 -35.70
CA GLN A 58 28.46 -2.42 -35.81
C GLN A 58 27.94 -1.13 -35.17
N VAL A 59 26.68 -0.77 -35.42
CA VAL A 59 26.06 0.45 -34.85
C VAL A 59 25.90 0.34 -33.33
N ILE A 60 25.52 -0.84 -32.81
CA ILE A 60 25.45 -1.08 -31.36
C ILE A 60 26.84 -0.92 -30.72
N GLU A 61 27.85 -1.56 -31.29
CA GLU A 61 29.22 -1.54 -30.77
C GLU A 61 29.78 -0.12 -30.75
N GLN A 62 29.65 0.61 -31.86
CA GLN A 62 30.10 2.00 -31.97
C GLN A 62 29.39 2.92 -30.99
N HIS A 63 28.07 2.75 -30.81
CA HIS A 63 27.30 3.55 -29.86
C HIS A 63 27.79 3.36 -28.43
N PHE A 64 27.98 2.12 -27.98
CA PHE A 64 28.44 1.87 -26.62
C PHE A 64 29.91 2.19 -26.40
N ALA A 65 30.77 2.04 -27.43
CA ALA A 65 32.15 2.50 -27.37
C ALA A 65 32.21 4.02 -27.15
N PHE A 66 31.50 4.79 -27.97
CA PHE A 66 31.43 6.24 -27.83
C PHE A 66 30.81 6.67 -26.49
N TRP A 67 29.71 6.03 -26.08
CA TRP A 67 29.09 6.30 -24.79
C TRP A 67 30.05 6.04 -23.63
N ASN A 68 30.83 4.96 -23.69
CA ASN A 68 31.83 4.64 -22.67
C ASN A 68 32.94 5.69 -22.61
N ASP A 69 33.44 6.16 -23.76
CA ASP A 69 34.45 7.21 -23.83
C ASP A 69 33.92 8.53 -23.23
N ASP A 70 32.69 8.93 -23.56
CA ASP A 70 32.03 10.10 -22.98
C ASP A 70 31.88 9.98 -21.46
N LYS A 71 31.48 8.81 -20.95
CA LYS A 71 31.37 8.58 -19.50
C LYS A 71 32.71 8.58 -18.81
N TYR A 72 33.73 8.00 -19.43
CA TYR A 72 35.08 8.00 -18.91
C TYR A 72 35.64 9.43 -18.83
N ALA A 73 35.44 10.23 -19.88
CA ALA A 73 35.83 11.64 -19.90
C ALA A 73 35.09 12.47 -18.82
N ALA A 74 33.82 12.16 -18.56
CA ALA A 74 33.02 12.83 -17.53
C ALA A 74 33.28 12.34 -16.09
N LEU A 75 33.97 11.20 -15.92
CA LEU A 75 34.09 10.50 -14.64
C LEU A 75 34.75 11.36 -13.56
N SER A 76 35.82 12.07 -13.89
CA SER A 76 36.54 12.91 -12.92
C SER A 76 35.66 14.04 -12.36
N ASN A 77 34.87 14.69 -13.23
CA ASN A 77 33.93 15.74 -12.81
C ASN A 77 32.80 15.16 -11.97
N PHE A 78 32.28 13.99 -12.36
CA PHE A 78 31.25 13.29 -11.61
C PHE A 78 31.72 12.97 -10.19
N LEU A 79 32.92 12.38 -10.04
CA LEU A 79 33.49 12.05 -8.73
C LEU A 79 33.76 13.30 -7.89
N TRP A 80 34.32 14.35 -8.50
CA TRP A 80 34.62 15.61 -7.81
C TRP A 80 33.35 16.29 -7.29
N ASN A 81 32.30 16.37 -8.11
CA ASN A 81 31.01 16.93 -7.71
C ASN A 81 30.39 16.16 -6.54
N HIS A 82 30.30 14.83 -6.64
CA HIS A 82 29.72 14.00 -5.59
C HIS A 82 30.53 14.03 -4.28
N TYR A 83 31.85 14.15 -4.38
CA TYR A 83 32.69 14.35 -3.20
C TYR A 83 32.38 15.68 -2.51
N HIS A 84 32.25 16.77 -3.26
CA HIS A 84 31.88 18.08 -2.72
C HIS A 84 30.46 18.10 -2.13
N GLU A 85 29.50 17.45 -2.79
CA GLU A 85 28.14 17.27 -2.26
C GLU A 85 28.18 16.53 -0.92
N ALA A 86 28.92 15.43 -0.83
CA ALA A 86 29.06 14.66 0.40
C ALA A 86 29.70 15.49 1.53
N LEU A 87 30.75 16.25 1.23
CA LEU A 87 31.37 17.16 2.21
C LEU A 87 30.38 18.21 2.71
N LYS A 88 29.61 18.81 1.79
CA LYS A 88 28.58 19.80 2.14
C LYS A 88 27.51 19.17 3.03
N SER A 89 27.00 17.99 2.68
CA SER A 89 26.02 17.27 3.49
C SER A 89 26.55 16.92 4.88
N VAL A 90 27.80 16.47 5.00
CA VAL A 90 28.41 16.22 6.31
C VAL A 90 28.49 17.51 7.12
N GLN A 91 28.93 18.62 6.53
CA GLN A 91 29.02 19.90 7.23
C GLN A 91 27.66 20.40 7.72
N THR A 92 26.61 20.34 6.89
CA THR A 92 25.29 20.86 7.23
C THR A 92 24.54 19.93 8.18
N LEU A 93 24.47 18.64 7.84
CA LEU A 93 23.61 17.69 8.55
C LEU A 93 24.21 17.22 9.87
N THR A 94 25.53 17.30 10.09
CA THR A 94 26.13 16.85 11.37
C THR A 94 25.63 17.68 12.54
N VAL A 95 25.48 19.00 12.36
CA VAL A 95 25.00 19.90 13.42
C VAL A 95 23.53 19.61 13.73
N GLU A 96 22.69 19.51 12.70
CA GLU A 96 21.27 19.19 12.82
C GLU A 96 21.06 17.82 13.47
N LEU A 97 21.80 16.80 13.01
CA LEU A 97 21.74 15.45 13.54
C LEU A 97 22.17 15.41 15.01
N SER A 98 23.20 16.16 15.39
CA SER A 98 23.66 16.23 16.79
C SER A 98 22.62 16.88 17.70
N ALA A 99 21.94 17.93 17.23
CA ALA A 99 20.86 18.57 17.96
C ALA A 99 19.67 17.60 18.16
N ILE A 100 19.23 16.93 17.10
CA ILE A 100 18.14 15.95 17.14
C ILE A 100 18.49 14.76 18.05
N LYS A 101 19.75 14.28 17.98
CA LYS A 101 20.24 13.21 18.86
C LYS A 101 20.14 13.58 20.33
N ALA A 102 20.54 14.80 20.67
CA ALA A 102 20.46 15.30 22.04
C ALA A 102 19.02 15.51 22.51
N GLU A 103 18.14 16.00 21.64
CA GLU A 103 16.72 16.21 21.96
C GLU A 103 15.97 14.90 22.20
N LEU A 104 16.24 13.89 21.38
CA LEU A 104 15.55 12.59 21.43
C LEU A 104 16.26 11.54 22.31
N ASP A 105 17.40 11.89 22.92
CA ASP A 105 18.26 10.98 23.69
C ASP A 105 18.64 9.71 22.90
N ILE A 106 19.03 9.90 21.63
CA ILE A 106 19.41 8.82 20.71
C ILE A 106 20.89 8.88 20.34
N THR A 107 21.45 7.71 20.09
CA THR A 107 22.85 7.46 19.77
C THR A 107 23.00 6.91 18.35
N ASP A 108 24.23 6.83 17.84
CA ASP A 108 24.49 6.24 16.52
C ASP A 108 24.12 4.76 16.42
N ASP A 109 24.17 4.03 17.53
CA ASP A 109 23.78 2.61 17.60
C ASP A 109 22.26 2.42 17.44
N ASP A 110 21.47 3.49 17.61
CA ASP A 110 20.02 3.43 17.49
C ASP A 110 19.55 3.35 16.05
N PHE A 111 20.25 3.94 15.08
CA PHE A 111 19.84 3.88 13.67
C PHE A 111 19.77 2.44 13.12
N PRO A 112 20.83 1.61 13.22
CA PRO A 112 20.73 0.21 12.77
C PRO A 112 19.73 -0.58 13.62
N ARG A 113 19.59 -0.26 14.91
CA ARG A 113 18.60 -0.90 15.79
C ARG A 113 17.17 -0.62 15.34
N TYR A 114 16.85 0.62 14.98
CA TYR A 114 15.53 1.00 14.47
C TYR A 114 15.20 0.33 13.14
N ILE A 115 16.17 0.21 12.23
CA ILE A 115 15.97 -0.53 10.97
C ILE A 115 15.61 -2.00 11.26
N LEU A 116 16.33 -2.65 12.20
CA LEU A 116 16.05 -4.03 12.59
C LEU A 116 14.68 -4.18 13.28
N GLN A 117 14.32 -3.24 14.15
CA GLN A 117 13.02 -3.23 14.83
C GLN A 117 11.88 -3.02 13.83
N GLU A 118 12.04 -2.09 12.90
CA GLU A 118 11.06 -1.84 11.84
C GLU A 118 10.91 -3.09 10.96
N HIS A 119 12.01 -3.72 10.57
CA HIS A 119 11.98 -4.97 9.82
C HIS A 119 11.25 -6.10 10.59
N ALA A 120 11.54 -6.27 11.89
CA ALA A 120 10.88 -7.27 12.73
C ALA A 120 9.38 -6.98 12.92
N TYR A 121 9.01 -5.71 13.08
CA TYR A 121 7.62 -5.28 13.15
C TYR A 121 6.89 -5.58 11.83
N LEU A 122 7.46 -5.20 10.69
CA LEU A 122 6.88 -5.50 9.37
C LEU A 122 6.76 -7.00 9.10
N ASP A 123 7.69 -7.81 9.61
CA ASP A 123 7.56 -9.27 9.56
C ASP A 123 6.46 -9.82 10.46
N SER A 124 6.24 -9.21 11.63
CA SER A 124 5.13 -9.57 12.51
C SER A 124 3.75 -9.20 11.94
N LEU A 125 3.68 -8.13 11.12
CA LEU A 125 2.46 -7.70 10.44
C LEU A 125 2.03 -8.61 9.31
N LYS A 126 2.94 -9.45 8.78
CA LYS A 126 2.68 -10.22 7.57
C LYS A 126 1.41 -11.05 7.67
N GLN A 127 1.04 -11.51 8.86
CA GLN A 127 -0.24 -12.15 9.10
C GLN A 127 -0.68 -12.03 10.57
N PRO A 128 -1.96 -11.71 10.85
CA PRO A 128 -2.53 -11.97 12.16
C PRO A 128 -2.26 -13.44 12.53
N PRO A 129 -2.09 -13.79 13.82
CA PRO A 129 -2.01 -15.17 14.26
C PRO A 129 -3.06 -16.01 13.52
N THR A 130 -2.71 -17.22 13.08
CA THR A 130 -3.62 -18.05 12.25
C THR A 130 -5.02 -18.17 12.85
N ARG A 131 -5.11 -18.16 14.19
CA ARG A 131 -6.37 -18.13 14.92
C ARG A 131 -7.18 -16.86 14.68
N ASP A 132 -6.57 -15.69 14.76
CA ASP A 132 -7.26 -14.39 14.59
C ASP A 132 -7.77 -14.21 13.16
N GLN A 133 -7.05 -14.73 12.16
CA GLN A 133 -7.56 -14.79 10.78
C GLN A 133 -8.82 -15.65 10.67
N ILE A 134 -8.84 -16.81 11.31
CA ILE A 134 -10.02 -17.68 11.30
C ILE A 134 -11.17 -17.02 12.07
N CYS A 135 -10.89 -16.31 13.18
CA CYS A 135 -11.89 -15.52 13.91
C CYS A 135 -12.47 -14.38 13.07
N MET A 136 -11.66 -13.63 12.33
CA MET A 136 -12.14 -12.59 11.41
C MET A 136 -13.02 -13.19 10.30
N ARG A 137 -12.59 -14.32 9.70
CA ARG A 137 -13.41 -15.07 8.73
C ARG A 137 -14.71 -15.59 9.34
N TYR A 138 -14.69 -15.95 10.62
CA TYR A 138 -15.88 -16.38 11.33
C TYR A 138 -16.89 -15.24 11.48
N VAL A 139 -16.43 -14.06 11.85
CA VAL A 139 -17.29 -12.86 11.90
C VAL A 139 -17.90 -12.56 10.54
N GLU A 140 -17.11 -12.57 9.46
CA GLU A 140 -17.62 -12.37 8.09
C GLU A 140 -18.64 -13.45 7.67
N ALA A 141 -18.41 -14.70 8.08
CA ALA A 141 -19.36 -15.80 7.85
C ALA A 141 -20.68 -15.61 8.60
N LEU A 142 -20.63 -15.12 9.84
CA LEU A 142 -21.82 -14.82 10.64
C LEU A 142 -22.61 -13.65 10.05
N ASP A 143 -21.92 -12.62 9.53
CA ASP A 143 -22.54 -11.51 8.80
C ASP A 143 -23.25 -12.01 7.55
N GLU A 144 -22.56 -12.81 6.73
CA GLU A 144 -23.15 -13.38 5.53
C GLU A 144 -24.38 -14.24 5.88
N LEU A 145 -24.30 -15.06 6.94
CA LEU A 145 -25.43 -15.86 7.38
C LEU A 145 -26.63 -15.00 7.78
N ALA A 146 -26.41 -13.91 8.50
CA ALA A 146 -27.48 -12.98 8.88
C ALA A 146 -28.14 -12.33 7.65
N GLU A 147 -27.33 -11.89 6.69
CA GLU A 147 -27.82 -11.36 5.40
C GLU A 147 -28.58 -12.42 4.60
N ARG A 148 -28.12 -13.68 4.55
CA ARG A 148 -28.83 -14.75 3.85
C ARG A 148 -30.16 -15.10 4.50
N LYS A 149 -30.25 -15.05 5.84
CA LYS A 149 -31.51 -15.26 6.57
C LYS A 149 -32.55 -14.19 6.21
N THR A 150 -32.18 -12.92 6.30
CA THR A 150 -33.08 -11.81 5.92
C THR A 150 -33.51 -11.86 4.44
N CYS A 151 -32.60 -12.26 3.55
CA CYS A 151 -32.91 -12.46 2.13
C CYS A 151 -33.89 -13.62 1.91
N TRP A 152 -33.74 -14.72 2.64
CA TRP A 152 -34.66 -15.85 2.61
C TRP A 152 -36.04 -15.48 3.18
N ASP A 153 -36.10 -14.78 4.31
CA ASP A 153 -37.36 -14.29 4.90
C ASP A 153 -38.10 -13.38 3.90
N SER A 154 -37.38 -12.46 3.24
CA SER A 154 -37.94 -11.57 2.22
C SER A 154 -38.43 -12.33 0.98
N ALA A 155 -37.69 -13.36 0.54
CA ALA A 155 -38.11 -14.22 -0.57
C ALA A 155 -39.34 -15.05 -0.21
N HIS A 156 -39.43 -15.48 1.05
CA HIS A 156 -40.57 -16.22 1.57
C HIS A 156 -41.81 -15.34 1.67
N GLU A 157 -41.68 -14.11 2.15
CA GLU A 157 -42.74 -13.11 2.16
C GLU A 157 -43.22 -12.78 0.73
N PHE A 158 -42.29 -12.58 -0.21
CA PHE A 158 -42.62 -12.35 -1.62
C PHE A 158 -43.46 -13.50 -2.21
N ALA A 159 -43.07 -14.75 -1.93
CA ALA A 159 -43.82 -15.90 -2.40
C ALA A 159 -45.21 -16.03 -1.76
N ASN A 160 -45.32 -15.75 -0.45
CA ASN A 160 -46.60 -15.73 0.24
C ASN A 160 -47.53 -14.66 -0.36
N ASN A 161 -47.00 -13.47 -0.66
CA ASN A 161 -47.75 -12.41 -1.33
C ASN A 161 -48.17 -12.80 -2.76
N ALA A 162 -47.29 -13.48 -3.51
CA ALA A 162 -47.62 -13.98 -4.85
C ALA A 162 -48.71 -15.07 -4.83
N LEU A 163 -48.79 -15.88 -3.77
CA LEU A 163 -49.79 -16.93 -3.60
C LEU A 163 -51.12 -16.43 -3.04
N MET A 164 -51.08 -15.45 -2.11
CA MET A 164 -52.25 -14.96 -1.38
C MET A 164 -52.86 -13.69 -1.98
N GLY A 165 -52.15 -13.00 -2.87
CA GLY A 165 -52.65 -11.82 -3.56
C GLY A 165 -53.87 -12.14 -4.43
N ILE A 166 -54.89 -11.29 -4.38
CA ILE A 166 -56.02 -11.36 -5.34
C ILE A 166 -55.42 -11.14 -6.73
N ALA A 167 -55.48 -12.17 -7.57
CA ALA A 167 -54.89 -12.16 -8.90
C ALA A 167 -55.49 -11.03 -9.77
N THR A 168 -54.77 -9.91 -9.89
CA THR A 168 -55.12 -8.76 -10.74
C THR A 168 -54.15 -8.70 -11.91
N GLY A 169 -54.41 -9.50 -12.95
CA GLY A 169 -53.56 -9.56 -14.14
C GLY A 169 -53.97 -10.64 -15.13
N SER A 170 -53.28 -10.73 -16.27
CA SER A 170 -53.44 -11.84 -17.22
C SER A 170 -52.88 -13.14 -16.63
N LEU A 171 -53.34 -14.29 -17.13
CA LEU A 171 -52.85 -15.61 -16.71
C LEU A 171 -51.32 -15.75 -16.87
N GLU A 172 -50.76 -15.13 -17.90
CA GLU A 172 -49.31 -15.11 -18.16
C GLU A 172 -48.55 -14.35 -17.06
N GLN A 173 -49.05 -13.18 -16.65
CA GLN A 173 -48.45 -12.38 -15.58
C GLN A 173 -48.46 -13.12 -14.23
N ILE A 174 -49.53 -13.86 -13.95
CA ILE A 174 -49.66 -14.67 -12.73
C ILE A 174 -48.64 -15.82 -12.75
N ASN A 175 -48.55 -16.55 -13.87
CA ASN A 175 -47.60 -17.65 -14.01
C ASN A 175 -46.15 -17.18 -13.91
N GLU A 176 -45.82 -16.02 -14.49
CA GLU A 176 -44.48 -15.43 -14.41
C GLU A 176 -44.14 -15.01 -12.98
N ALA A 177 -45.08 -14.38 -12.25
CA ALA A 177 -44.89 -14.02 -10.85
C ALA A 177 -44.65 -15.25 -9.96
N LEU A 178 -45.40 -16.34 -10.17
CA LEU A 178 -45.22 -17.60 -9.45
C LEU A 178 -43.89 -18.29 -9.79
N ALA A 179 -43.48 -18.28 -11.06
CA ALA A 179 -42.20 -18.81 -11.48
C ALA A 179 -41.03 -18.03 -10.84
N GLN A 180 -41.12 -16.69 -10.82
CA GLN A 180 -40.13 -15.84 -10.15
C GLN A 180 -40.09 -16.07 -8.64
N ALA A 181 -41.24 -16.21 -7.99
CA ALA A 181 -41.31 -16.50 -6.56
C ALA A 181 -40.62 -17.82 -6.21
N ARG A 182 -40.88 -18.87 -7.00
CA ARG A 182 -40.23 -20.18 -6.85
C ARG A 182 -38.71 -20.07 -7.01
N ILE A 183 -38.23 -19.44 -8.08
CA ILE A 183 -36.79 -19.27 -8.32
C ILE A 183 -36.12 -18.50 -7.18
N ARG A 184 -36.78 -17.45 -6.66
CA ARG A 184 -36.26 -16.66 -5.54
C ARG A 184 -36.17 -17.47 -4.24
N ILE A 185 -37.19 -18.29 -3.92
CA ILE A 185 -37.13 -19.20 -2.77
C ILE A 185 -36.00 -20.21 -2.94
N ASP A 186 -35.97 -20.93 -4.06
CA ASP A 186 -34.99 -22.01 -4.27
C ASP A 186 -33.56 -21.46 -4.22
N SER A 187 -33.32 -20.30 -4.86
CA SER A 187 -32.02 -19.64 -4.86
C SER A 187 -31.62 -19.09 -3.49
N SER A 188 -32.53 -18.42 -2.78
CA SER A 188 -32.23 -17.87 -1.44
C SER A 188 -31.99 -18.98 -0.42
N TYR A 189 -32.74 -20.06 -0.47
CA TYR A 189 -32.57 -21.22 0.40
C TYR A 189 -31.23 -21.93 0.16
N ALA A 190 -30.85 -22.15 -1.11
CA ALA A 190 -29.54 -22.73 -1.43
C ALA A 190 -28.37 -21.87 -0.90
N LYS A 191 -28.47 -20.54 -1.03
CA LYS A 191 -27.47 -19.60 -0.48
C LYS A 191 -27.43 -19.63 1.04
N LEU A 192 -28.59 -19.73 1.69
CA LEU A 192 -28.68 -19.85 3.15
C LEU A 192 -28.03 -21.14 3.64
N GLN A 193 -28.28 -22.28 2.99
CA GLN A 193 -27.65 -23.56 3.32
C GLN A 193 -26.12 -23.49 3.17
N HIS A 194 -25.64 -22.86 2.09
CA HIS A 194 -24.19 -22.69 1.89
C HIS A 194 -23.56 -21.82 2.99
N ALA A 195 -24.19 -20.70 3.35
CA ALA A 195 -23.70 -19.84 4.43
C ALA A 195 -23.70 -20.56 5.79
N GLU A 196 -24.74 -21.33 6.09
CA GLU A 196 -24.82 -22.14 7.33
C GLU A 196 -23.71 -23.20 7.38
N MET A 197 -23.46 -23.89 6.27
CA MET A 197 -22.35 -24.87 6.17
C MET A 197 -20.98 -24.23 6.35
N LEU A 198 -20.77 -23.03 5.80
CA LEU A 198 -19.52 -22.30 5.93
C LEU A 198 -19.29 -21.85 7.39
N VAL A 199 -20.33 -21.39 8.08
CA VAL A 199 -20.29 -21.07 9.52
C VAL A 199 -19.92 -22.30 10.34
N VAL A 200 -20.60 -23.43 10.14
CA VAL A 200 -20.31 -24.70 10.86
C VAL A 200 -18.88 -25.18 10.59
N TYR A 201 -18.39 -25.05 9.36
CA TYR A 201 -17.03 -25.40 9.00
C TYR A 201 -15.99 -24.56 9.77
N VAL A 202 -16.21 -23.24 9.87
CA VAL A 202 -15.31 -22.34 10.59
C VAL A 202 -15.41 -22.55 12.12
N GLU A 203 -16.61 -22.82 12.65
CA GLU A 203 -16.83 -23.18 14.07
C GLU A 203 -16.02 -24.43 14.45
N HIS A 204 -15.98 -25.43 13.57
CA HIS A 204 -15.18 -26.64 13.77
C HIS A 204 -13.67 -26.35 13.78
N GLN A 205 -13.19 -25.44 12.93
CA GLN A 205 -11.78 -25.03 12.92
C GLN A 205 -11.38 -24.28 14.20
N LEU A 206 -12.27 -23.45 14.74
CA LEU A 206 -12.04 -22.66 15.94
C LEU A 206 -12.30 -23.44 17.24
N ALA A 207 -12.92 -24.62 17.15
CA ALA A 207 -13.37 -25.42 18.28
C ALA A 207 -14.21 -24.60 19.28
N VAL A 208 -15.16 -23.82 18.77
CA VAL A 208 -16.05 -22.98 19.60
C VAL A 208 -17.14 -23.85 20.23
N GLU A 209 -17.42 -23.62 21.52
CA GLU A 209 -18.46 -24.37 22.25
C GLU A 209 -19.89 -23.98 21.83
N GLY A 210 -20.08 -22.76 21.33
CA GLY A 210 -21.36 -22.24 20.86
C GLY A 210 -21.19 -21.08 19.88
N ARG A 211 -22.18 -20.90 19.01
CA ARG A 211 -22.15 -19.85 17.99
C ARG A 211 -22.06 -18.45 18.62
N TRP A 212 -21.19 -17.59 18.10
CA TRP A 212 -21.09 -16.22 18.57
C TRP A 212 -22.35 -15.43 18.25
N GLU A 213 -22.81 -14.65 19.23
CA GLU A 213 -23.92 -13.74 19.06
C GLU A 213 -23.46 -12.48 18.30
N ILE A 214 -24.27 -12.06 17.32
CA ILE A 214 -24.03 -10.81 16.60
C ILE A 214 -24.15 -9.66 17.59
N GLY A 215 -23.07 -8.89 17.75
CA GLY A 215 -22.98 -7.83 18.75
C GLY A 215 -22.42 -8.27 20.11
N GLY A 216 -22.05 -9.53 20.29
CA GLY A 216 -21.31 -10.01 21.46
C GLY A 216 -19.85 -9.51 21.50
N ASP A 217 -19.18 -9.66 22.63
CA ASP A 217 -17.82 -9.13 22.85
C ASP A 217 -16.77 -9.71 21.88
N GLU A 218 -16.78 -11.04 21.70
CA GLU A 218 -15.83 -11.72 20.80
C GLU A 218 -16.08 -11.35 19.33
N TYR A 219 -17.35 -11.31 18.93
CA TYR A 219 -17.76 -10.86 17.60
C TYR A 219 -17.32 -9.42 17.34
N ASN A 220 -17.62 -8.48 18.25
CA ASN A 220 -17.30 -7.07 18.07
C ASN A 220 -15.79 -6.82 18.00
N ARG A 221 -15.00 -7.55 18.80
CA ARG A 221 -13.54 -7.47 18.74
C ARG A 221 -13.02 -7.80 17.36
N PHE A 222 -13.36 -8.97 16.83
CA PHE A 222 -12.85 -9.41 15.52
C PHE A 222 -13.51 -8.70 14.35
N LYS A 223 -14.73 -8.17 14.52
CA LYS A 223 -15.37 -7.24 13.58
C LYS A 223 -14.56 -5.95 13.47
N MET A 224 -14.11 -5.39 14.59
CA MET A 224 -13.27 -4.20 14.62
C MET A 224 -11.91 -4.49 13.99
N GLU A 225 -11.27 -5.61 14.31
CA GLU A 225 -10.00 -6.01 13.70
C GLU A 225 -10.11 -6.19 12.18
N ALA A 226 -11.16 -6.84 11.69
CA ALA A 226 -11.42 -6.96 10.25
C ALA A 226 -11.64 -5.60 9.58
N CYS A 227 -12.32 -4.67 10.26
CA CYS A 227 -12.52 -3.30 9.78
C CYS A 227 -11.20 -2.52 9.71
N LEU A 228 -10.38 -2.60 10.75
CA LEU A 228 -9.05 -2.00 10.78
C LEU A 228 -8.14 -2.58 9.70
N GLY A 229 -8.21 -3.89 9.45
CA GLY A 229 -7.49 -4.53 8.35
C GLY A 229 -7.86 -3.93 7.00
N LYS A 230 -9.16 -3.79 6.71
CA LYS A 230 -9.66 -3.13 5.48
C LYS A 230 -9.20 -1.68 5.37
N TYR A 231 -9.20 -0.94 6.48
CA TYR A 231 -8.70 0.44 6.53
C TYR A 231 -7.21 0.52 6.21
N HIS A 232 -6.38 -0.34 6.82
CA HIS A 232 -4.94 -0.38 6.55
C HIS A 232 -4.66 -0.74 5.08
N THR A 233 -5.34 -1.73 4.52
CA THR A 233 -5.21 -2.07 3.10
C THR A 233 -5.59 -0.89 2.20
N ALA A 234 -6.69 -0.20 2.49
CA ALA A 234 -7.09 0.98 1.73
C ALA A 234 -6.07 2.13 1.85
N LEU A 235 -5.43 2.28 3.00
CA LEU A 235 -4.39 3.28 3.24
C LEU A 235 -3.10 2.93 2.48
N ASP A 236 -2.68 1.67 2.50
CA ASP A 236 -1.54 1.16 1.72
C ASP A 236 -1.77 1.36 0.21
N ASP A 237 -2.99 1.07 -0.27
CA ASP A 237 -3.37 1.28 -1.67
C ASP A 237 -3.33 2.77 -2.04
N LEU A 238 -3.84 3.65 -1.16
CA LEU A 238 -3.80 5.09 -1.39
C LEU A 238 -2.37 5.61 -1.46
N GLU A 239 -1.48 5.19 -0.55
CA GLU A 239 -0.07 5.53 -0.56
C GLU A 239 0.57 5.09 -1.88
N HIS A 240 0.32 3.84 -2.29
CA HIS A 240 0.83 3.31 -3.55
C HIS A 240 0.36 4.13 -4.76
N LEU A 241 -0.92 4.51 -4.82
CA LEU A 241 -1.48 5.33 -5.89
C LEU A 241 -0.88 6.74 -5.95
N ILE A 242 -0.65 7.38 -4.80
CA ILE A 242 0.00 8.69 -4.73
C ILE A 242 1.42 8.59 -5.28
N VAL A 243 2.17 7.57 -4.86
CA VAL A 243 3.53 7.34 -5.33
C VAL A 243 3.53 7.09 -6.84
N MET A 244 2.67 6.21 -7.35
CA MET A 244 2.49 6.00 -8.80
C MET A 244 2.20 7.30 -9.54
N ARG A 245 1.32 8.15 -9.00
CA ARG A 245 0.96 9.42 -9.61
C ARG A 245 2.17 10.38 -9.68
N LEU A 246 3.02 10.41 -8.66
CA LEU A 246 4.27 11.17 -8.69
C LEU A 246 5.22 10.66 -9.78
N PHE A 247 5.32 9.35 -9.98
CA PHE A 247 6.09 8.76 -11.08
C PHE A 247 5.54 9.15 -12.46
N GLU A 248 4.22 9.15 -12.64
CA GLU A 248 3.58 9.58 -13.88
C GLU A 248 3.89 11.05 -14.20
N LEU A 249 3.74 11.93 -13.20
CA LEU A 249 4.02 13.36 -13.36
C LEU A 249 5.49 13.64 -13.69
N SER A 250 6.41 12.87 -13.10
CA SER A 250 7.83 12.92 -13.44
C SER A 250 8.12 12.47 -14.87
N LYS A 251 7.50 11.38 -15.34
CA LYS A 251 7.66 10.86 -16.71
C LYS A 251 7.11 11.78 -17.78
N LEU A 252 6.08 12.58 -17.47
CA LEU A 252 5.46 13.53 -18.40
C LEU A 252 6.22 14.85 -18.57
N SER A 253 7.43 14.98 -18.00
CA SER A 253 8.25 16.20 -18.00
C SER A 253 7.49 17.48 -17.59
N LEU A 254 6.47 17.34 -16.74
CA LEU A 254 5.78 18.46 -16.09
C LEU A 254 6.56 18.97 -14.86
N SER A 255 7.69 18.33 -14.52
CA SER A 255 8.61 18.74 -13.45
C SER A 255 9.63 19.82 -13.88
N GLY A 256 9.51 20.34 -15.11
CA GLY A 256 10.35 21.41 -15.67
C GLY A 256 9.98 22.83 -15.24
N THR A 257 9.13 23.01 -14.23
CA THR A 257 8.81 24.33 -13.66
C THR A 257 9.09 24.34 -12.15
N GLY A 258 10.30 24.78 -11.81
CA GLY A 258 10.56 25.63 -10.63
C GLY A 258 10.57 24.98 -9.25
N GLU A 259 11.78 24.80 -8.72
CA GLU A 259 12.19 24.96 -7.30
C GLU A 259 11.47 24.22 -6.14
N LEU A 260 10.36 23.50 -6.35
CA LEU A 260 9.61 22.85 -5.26
C LEU A 260 9.97 21.38 -4.98
N PHE A 261 10.96 20.83 -5.68
CA PHE A 261 11.33 19.41 -5.53
C PHE A 261 12.11 19.12 -4.23
N ILE A 262 12.78 20.13 -3.65
CA ILE A 262 13.57 19.97 -2.41
C ILE A 262 12.67 20.07 -1.17
N GLU A 263 11.56 20.82 -1.20
CA GLU A 263 10.65 20.95 -0.04
C GLU A 263 9.71 19.75 0.15
N ILE A 264 9.27 19.08 -0.93
CA ILE A 264 8.36 17.93 -0.82
C ILE A 264 9.10 16.66 -0.33
N GLN A 265 10.39 16.54 -0.62
CA GLN A 265 11.26 15.46 -0.12
C GLN A 265 11.44 15.51 1.42
N PHE A 266 11.25 16.69 2.02
CA PHE A 266 11.28 16.91 3.47
C PHE A 266 9.92 16.62 4.12
N LEU A 267 8.81 16.98 3.46
CA LEU A 267 7.46 16.76 3.99
C LEU A 267 7.03 15.28 3.98
N SER A 268 7.46 14.48 2.98
CA SER A 268 7.24 13.02 2.99
C SER A 268 7.99 12.34 4.14
N ASN A 269 9.21 12.79 4.43
CA ASN A 269 10.01 12.31 5.58
C ASN A 269 9.41 12.71 6.93
N ILE A 270 8.79 13.89 7.06
CA ILE A 270 8.13 14.32 8.30
C ILE A 270 6.79 13.60 8.49
N PHE A 271 5.99 13.42 7.43
CA PHE A 271 4.68 12.76 7.53
C PHE A 271 4.83 11.27 7.92
N CYS A 272 5.81 10.56 7.35
CA CYS A 272 6.14 9.19 7.78
C CYS A 272 6.68 9.11 9.22
N ARG A 273 7.44 10.12 9.68
CA ARG A 273 8.04 10.12 11.04
C ARG A 273 7.05 10.51 12.14
N VAL A 274 6.09 11.40 11.86
CA VAL A 274 5.06 11.82 12.83
C VAL A 274 4.02 10.72 13.08
N GLN A 275 3.75 9.87 12.07
CA GLN A 275 2.85 8.73 12.24
C GLN A 275 3.44 7.62 13.12
N ALA A 276 4.78 7.45 13.13
CA ALA A 276 5.47 6.48 13.97
C ALA A 276 5.64 6.93 15.44
N ALA A 277 5.67 8.24 15.71
CA ALA A 277 5.79 8.80 17.06
C ALA A 277 4.45 8.97 17.80
N SER A 278 3.31 8.82 17.13
CA SER A 278 1.97 9.10 17.66
C SER A 278 1.22 7.88 18.22
N THR A 279 1.88 6.73 18.33
CA THR A 279 1.34 5.53 18.99
C THR A 279 1.43 5.55 20.52
N ASP A 280 1.96 6.62 21.13
CA ASP A 280 1.86 6.81 22.59
C ASP A 280 0.62 7.64 22.97
N ARG A 281 -0.30 7.00 23.69
CA ARG A 281 -1.71 7.39 23.92
C ARG A 281 -1.95 8.72 24.66
N GLN A 282 -0.93 9.50 24.99
CA GLN A 282 -1.07 10.72 25.81
C GLN A 282 -0.88 12.05 25.04
N GLY A 283 -0.29 12.04 23.84
CA GLY A 283 0.00 13.28 23.09
C GLY A 283 -1.22 13.96 22.45
N PHE A 284 -2.26 13.19 22.12
CA PHE A 284 -3.39 13.68 21.31
C PHE A 284 -4.28 14.69 22.06
N ALA A 285 -4.34 14.63 23.39
CA ALA A 285 -5.17 15.52 24.20
C ALA A 285 -4.56 16.91 24.43
N MET A 286 -3.23 17.05 24.32
CA MET A 286 -2.53 18.33 24.51
C MET A 286 -2.47 19.16 23.22
N ALA A 287 -2.28 18.53 22.06
CA ALA A 287 -2.22 19.22 20.78
C ALA A 287 -3.55 19.88 20.40
N PHE A 288 -4.68 19.31 20.79
CA PHE A 288 -6.01 19.87 20.47
C PHE A 288 -6.35 21.13 21.29
N ARG A 289 -5.79 21.31 22.50
CA ARG A 289 -5.98 22.55 23.28
C ARG A 289 -5.15 23.72 22.75
N SER A 290 -3.92 23.45 22.30
CA SER A 290 -3.05 24.49 21.74
C SER A 290 -3.59 25.05 20.40
N TYR A 291 -4.30 24.25 19.62
CA TYR A 291 -4.87 24.67 18.34
C TYR A 291 -6.16 25.50 18.49
N SER A 292 -6.94 25.31 19.58
CA SER A 292 -8.14 26.13 19.83
C SER A 292 -7.83 27.50 20.43
N GLU A 293 -6.73 27.64 21.17
CA GLU A 293 -6.35 28.91 21.81
C GLU A 293 -5.67 29.89 20.82
N CYS A 294 -5.06 29.40 19.74
CA CYS A 294 -4.41 30.25 18.73
C CYS A 294 -5.41 30.92 17.76
N ASN A 295 -6.62 30.35 17.59
CA ASN A 295 -7.62 30.82 16.63
C ASN A 295 -8.65 31.82 17.22
N GLN A 296 -8.40 32.37 18.41
CA GLN A 296 -9.23 33.43 19.01
C GLN A 296 -8.55 34.80 19.07
N SER A 297 -7.34 34.96 18.50
CA SER A 297 -6.59 36.23 18.55
C SER A 297 -6.09 36.74 17.19
N LEU A 298 -6.75 36.37 16.09
CA LEU A 298 -6.69 37.04 14.78
C LEU A 298 -8.11 37.29 14.28
#